data_AF-A0A8C6NSW9-F1
#
_entry.id   AF-A0A8C6NSW9-F1
#
_cell.length_a   1.000
_cell.length_b   1.000
_cell.length_c   1.000
_cell.angle_alpha   90.00
_cell.angle_beta   90.00
_cell.angle_gamma   90.00
#
_symmetry.space_group_name_H-M   'P 1'
#
loop_
_entity.id
_entity.type
_entity.pdbx_description
1 polymer ?
#
loop_
_entity_poly.entity_id
_entity_poly.type
_entity_poly.pdbx_seq_one_letter_code
_entity_poly.pdbx_strand_id
1 'polypeptide(L)'
;MASGALFPSLVSGSRGSSSKYLVEFRAGKMTMKGSTVTPDKRKGQVYIQQTDDSLIHFCWKDRTTGNVDDDLIIFPDDCEFKRVSQCTTGRVYVLKFKAGSKRLFFWMQEPKNDKDDEFCRKVNEYLNNPPMPGALGSGGSGGHDLSALGGEGGLQSLLGNMSHNQLMQLIGPTGLGGIGDSCCSAHPRSLTTL
;
A
#
# COMPACT_ATOMS: atom_id res chain seq x y z
N MET A 1 -57.10 -12.46 23.89
CA MET A 1 -56.24 -12.93 22.77
C MET A 1 -55.23 -11.83 22.49
N ALA A 2 -53.95 -12.19 22.45
CA ALA A 2 -52.81 -11.31 22.75
C ALA A 2 -52.46 -10.30 21.64
N SER A 3 -52.02 -9.12 22.09
CA SER A 3 -51.46 -8.03 21.29
C SER A 3 -50.21 -8.46 20.52
N GLY A 4 -50.20 -8.26 19.20
CA GLY A 4 -49.01 -8.46 18.36
C GLY A 4 -48.09 -7.24 18.40
N ALA A 5 -46.92 -7.39 19.01
CA ALA A 5 -45.85 -6.40 18.92
C ALA A 5 -45.12 -6.53 17.58
N LEU A 6 -45.15 -5.47 16.78
CA LEU A 6 -44.35 -5.32 15.56
C LEU A 6 -42.98 -4.79 15.97
N PHE A 7 -41.96 -5.65 16.00
CA PHE A 7 -40.57 -5.22 16.16
C PHE A 7 -39.97 -4.94 14.77
N PRO A 8 -39.30 -3.80 14.54
CA PRO A 8 -38.59 -3.55 13.31
C PRO A 8 -37.37 -4.47 13.22
N SER A 9 -37.24 -5.15 12.07
CA SER A 9 -36.07 -5.93 11.68
C SER A 9 -34.81 -5.09 11.81
N LEU A 10 -33.99 -5.37 12.83
CA LEU A 10 -32.62 -4.90 12.87
C LEU A 10 -31.88 -5.59 11.72
N VAL A 11 -31.62 -4.84 10.65
CA VAL A 11 -30.54 -5.18 9.74
C VAL A 11 -29.28 -5.32 10.58
N SER A 12 -28.87 -6.57 10.80
CA SER A 12 -27.56 -6.90 11.35
C SER A 12 -26.56 -6.42 10.32
N GLY A 13 -26.17 -5.15 10.44
CA GLY A 13 -25.05 -4.58 9.70
C GLY A 13 -23.86 -5.45 10.02
N SER A 14 -23.47 -6.27 9.05
CA SER A 14 -22.27 -7.08 9.10
C SER A 14 -21.12 -6.16 9.50
N ARG A 15 -20.72 -6.22 10.77
CA ARG A 15 -19.47 -5.64 11.26
C ARG A 15 -18.32 -6.54 10.83
N GLY A 16 -18.31 -6.88 9.53
CA GLY A 16 -17.15 -7.40 8.87
C GLY A 16 -16.08 -6.34 9.01
N SER A 17 -15.03 -6.67 9.75
CA SER A 17 -13.79 -5.90 9.83
C SER A 17 -13.06 -5.97 8.48
N SER A 18 -13.68 -5.50 7.40
CA SER A 18 -12.93 -5.01 6.24
C SER A 18 -12.57 -3.57 6.57
N SER A 19 -11.35 -3.37 7.06
CA SER A 19 -10.85 -2.04 7.38
C SER A 19 -10.99 -1.16 6.15
N LYS A 20 -11.98 -0.26 6.15
CA LYS A 20 -12.23 0.69 5.04
C LYS A 20 -11.07 1.68 4.82
N TYR A 21 -10.11 1.69 5.74
CA TYR A 21 -8.95 2.54 5.75
C TYR A 21 -7.69 1.70 5.59
N LEU A 22 -6.78 2.15 4.73
CA LEU A 22 -5.47 1.55 4.52
C LEU A 22 -4.59 1.71 5.78
N VAL A 23 -4.69 2.87 6.42
CA VAL A 23 -4.10 3.16 7.72
C VAL A 23 -4.99 4.15 8.46
N GLU A 24 -5.10 4.00 9.77
CA GLU A 24 -5.76 4.97 10.65
C GLU A 24 -5.05 5.04 12.00
N PHE A 25 -4.99 6.22 12.60
CA PHE A 25 -4.43 6.45 13.93
C PHE A 25 -4.98 7.74 14.56
N ARG A 26 -4.95 7.82 15.89
CA ARG A 26 -5.42 8.99 16.63
C ARG A 26 -4.37 10.10 16.55
N ALA A 27 -4.75 11.23 15.97
CA ALA A 27 -3.91 12.42 15.92
C ALA A 27 -4.76 13.68 15.85
N GLY A 28 -4.33 14.74 16.54
CA GLY A 28 -4.94 16.06 16.45
C GLY A 28 -4.27 16.92 15.38
N LYS A 29 -4.99 17.93 14.89
CA LYS A 29 -4.43 18.96 13.99
C LYS A 29 -3.64 19.99 14.77
N MET A 30 -2.77 20.71 14.08
CA MET A 30 -2.18 21.93 14.58
C MET A 30 -2.24 22.99 13.48
N THR A 31 -2.44 24.23 13.88
CA THR A 31 -2.51 25.37 12.97
C THR A 31 -1.28 26.25 13.17
N MET A 32 -0.59 26.58 12.09
CA MET A 32 0.53 27.51 12.11
C MET A 32 0.00 28.94 11.91
N LYS A 33 0.31 29.84 12.85
CA LYS A 33 0.04 31.28 12.75
C LYS A 33 1.37 32.03 12.85
N GLY A 34 1.80 32.64 11.74
CA GLY A 34 3.13 33.24 11.65
C GLY A 34 4.22 32.17 11.80
N SER A 35 5.05 32.27 12.84
CA SER A 35 6.07 31.29 13.20
C SER A 35 5.65 30.30 14.29
N THR A 36 4.45 30.46 14.87
CA THR A 36 3.98 29.66 16.01
C THR A 36 3.01 28.57 15.56
N VAL A 37 3.27 27.32 15.94
CA VAL A 37 2.37 26.18 15.68
C VAL A 37 1.56 25.89 16.95
N THR A 38 0.24 26.01 16.86
CA THR A 38 -0.67 25.80 18.00
C THR A 38 -1.49 24.52 17.80
N PRO A 39 -1.48 23.58 18.76
CA PRO A 39 -2.28 22.37 18.66
C PRO A 39 -3.78 22.66 18.81
N ASP A 40 -4.58 22.01 17.97
CA ASP A 40 -6.02 21.88 18.17
C ASP A 40 -6.26 20.88 19.32
N LYS A 41 -7.09 21.26 20.29
CA LYS A 41 -7.44 20.46 21.47
C LYS A 41 -8.40 19.32 21.14
N ARG A 42 -9.02 19.33 19.96
CA ARG A 42 -9.98 18.30 19.53
C ARG A 42 -9.32 16.94 19.39
N LYS A 43 -10.08 15.90 19.75
CA LYS A 43 -9.66 14.51 19.55
C LYS A 43 -9.87 14.15 18.09
N GLY A 44 -8.80 13.93 17.37
CA GLY A 44 -8.84 13.67 15.93
C GLY A 44 -8.47 12.24 15.58
N GLN A 45 -8.85 11.84 14.38
CA GLN A 45 -8.33 10.63 13.73
C GLN A 45 -7.88 11.00 12.32
N VAL A 46 -6.63 10.64 12.01
CA VAL A 46 -6.11 10.62 10.65
C VAL A 46 -6.37 9.24 10.07
N TYR A 47 -6.81 9.20 8.82
CA TYR A 47 -6.91 7.95 8.08
C TYR A 47 -6.61 8.18 6.60
N ILE A 48 -6.17 7.11 5.94
CA ILE A 48 -6.00 7.07 4.49
C ILE A 48 -7.00 6.09 3.92
N GLN A 49 -7.67 6.51 2.87
CA GLN A 49 -8.63 5.71 2.13
C GLN A 49 -8.25 5.74 0.65
N GLN A 50 -8.43 4.61 -0.03
CA GLN A 50 -8.54 4.60 -1.48
C GLN A 50 -10.02 4.56 -1.84
N THR A 51 -10.44 5.48 -2.71
CA THR A 51 -11.81 5.56 -3.25
C THR A 51 -11.94 4.73 -4.52
N ASP A 52 -13.17 4.54 -5.00
CA ASP A 52 -13.46 3.69 -6.18
C ASP A 52 -12.85 4.23 -7.49
N ASP A 53 -12.58 5.54 -7.53
CA ASP A 53 -11.82 6.21 -8.59
C ASP A 53 -10.30 5.99 -8.50
N SER A 54 -9.86 5.14 -7.56
CA SER A 54 -8.47 4.78 -7.33
C SER A 54 -7.58 5.87 -6.74
N LEU A 55 -8.17 7.00 -6.35
CA LEU A 55 -7.43 8.11 -5.75
C LEU A 55 -7.19 7.87 -4.26
N ILE A 56 -6.08 8.41 -3.75
CA ILE A 56 -5.73 8.34 -2.34
C ILE A 56 -6.22 9.59 -1.63
N HIS A 57 -7.06 9.37 -0.65
CA HIS A 57 -7.60 10.39 0.23
C HIS A 57 -6.87 10.36 1.56
N PHE A 58 -6.17 11.46 1.87
CA PHE A 58 -5.69 11.74 3.22
C PHE A 58 -6.74 12.56 3.96
N CYS A 59 -7.37 11.96 4.97
CA CYS A 59 -8.46 12.59 5.67
C CYS A 59 -8.14 12.81 7.16
N TRP A 60 -8.72 13.87 7.71
CA TRP A 60 -8.81 14.07 9.15
C TRP A 60 -10.27 14.25 9.57
N LYS A 61 -10.68 13.52 10.62
CA LYS A 61 -12.00 13.67 11.22
C LYS A 61 -11.94 13.96 12.71
N ASP A 62 -12.91 14.72 13.20
CA ASP A 62 -13.15 14.91 14.61
C ASP A 62 -13.83 13.66 15.19
N ARG A 63 -13.23 13.05 16.20
CA ARG A 63 -13.76 11.85 16.86
C ARG A 63 -14.95 12.15 17.77
N THR A 64 -15.13 13.42 18.15
CA THR A 64 -16.21 13.85 19.03
C THR A 64 -17.51 13.96 18.25
N THR A 65 -17.46 14.57 17.06
CA THR A 65 -18.63 14.79 16.20
C THR A 65 -18.78 13.74 15.10
N GLY A 66 -17.67 13.09 14.70
CA GLY A 66 -17.62 12.16 13.57
C GLY A 66 -17.44 12.85 12.21
N ASN A 67 -17.40 14.18 12.17
CA ASN A 67 -17.30 14.95 10.93
C ASN A 67 -15.88 14.92 10.37
N VAL A 68 -15.77 14.77 9.04
CA VAL A 68 -14.52 14.89 8.30
C VAL A 68 -14.31 16.37 8.00
N ASP A 69 -13.31 16.98 8.64
CA ASP A 69 -13.00 18.40 8.40
C ASP A 69 -12.06 18.58 7.20
N ASP A 70 -11.15 17.62 6.99
CA ASP A 70 -10.18 17.68 5.90
C ASP A 70 -10.26 16.39 5.09
N ASP A 71 -10.39 16.54 3.78
CA ASP A 71 -10.33 15.46 2.80
C ASP A 71 -9.46 15.94 1.63
N LEU A 72 -8.26 15.37 1.52
CA LEU A 72 -7.24 15.79 0.56
C LEU A 72 -6.92 14.63 -0.37
N ILE A 73 -7.16 14.82 -1.66
CA ILE A 73 -6.67 13.93 -2.70
C ILE A 73 -5.16 14.14 -2.84
N ILE A 74 -4.40 13.07 -2.64
CA ILE A 74 -2.94 13.07 -2.74
C ILE A 74 -2.53 12.20 -3.91
N PHE A 75 -1.72 12.77 -4.81
CA PHE A 75 -1.07 12.01 -5.87
C PHE A 75 0.25 11.39 -5.36
N PRO A 76 0.69 10.27 -5.97
CA PRO A 76 2.02 9.73 -5.70
C PRO A 76 3.10 10.79 -5.83
N ASP A 77 4.09 10.73 -4.96
CA ASP A 77 5.19 11.70 -4.86
C ASP A 77 4.82 13.14 -4.49
N ASP A 78 3.55 13.47 -4.30
CA ASP A 78 3.13 14.86 -4.08
C ASP A 78 3.32 15.32 -2.63
N CYS A 79 3.35 14.37 -1.69
CA CYS A 79 3.45 14.63 -0.26
C CYS A 79 4.49 13.74 0.44
N GLU A 80 5.04 14.27 1.53
CA GLU A 80 5.92 13.53 2.42
C GLU A 80 5.47 13.73 3.87
N PHE A 81 5.29 12.63 4.59
CA PHE A 81 4.92 12.65 6.00
C PHE A 81 6.16 12.41 6.87
N LYS A 82 6.55 13.41 7.67
CA LYS A 82 7.78 13.37 8.46
C LYS A 82 7.55 13.76 9.90
N ARG A 83 8.33 13.17 10.80
CA ARG A 83 8.41 13.62 12.19
C ARG A 83 9.13 14.98 12.27
N VAL A 84 8.58 15.90 13.06
CA VAL A 84 9.20 17.21 13.32
C VAL A 84 10.04 17.10 14.59
N SER A 85 11.35 16.94 14.44
CA SER A 85 12.30 16.82 15.57
C SER A 85 12.45 18.11 16.38
N GLN A 86 12.13 19.26 15.78
CA GLN A 86 12.20 20.56 16.46
C GLN A 86 11.17 20.72 17.59
N CYS A 87 10.08 19.96 17.55
CA CYS A 87 9.09 19.95 18.62
C CYS A 87 9.50 18.94 19.70
N THR A 88 10.14 19.42 20.77
CA THR A 88 10.57 18.59 21.90
C THR A 88 9.46 18.30 22.92
N THR A 89 8.38 19.08 22.89
CA THR A 89 7.25 18.99 23.83
C THR A 89 6.22 17.92 23.48
N GLY A 90 6.38 17.21 22.36
CA GLY A 90 5.41 16.22 21.92
C GLY A 90 5.81 15.45 20.68
N ARG A 91 4.90 14.62 20.21
CA ARG A 91 5.08 13.75 19.05
C ARG A 91 4.39 14.40 17.85
N VAL A 92 5.10 15.31 17.19
CA VAL A 92 4.57 16.12 16.09
C VAL A 92 5.09 15.60 14.76
N TYR A 93 4.19 15.54 13.79
CA TYR A 93 4.42 15.14 12.41
C TYR A 93 3.91 16.23 11.47
N VAL A 94 4.51 16.30 10.28
CA VAL A 94 4.14 17.24 9.24
C VAL A 94 3.87 16.47 7.95
N LEU A 95 2.72 16.75 7.33
CA LEU A 95 2.47 16.43 5.93
C LEU A 95 2.94 17.62 5.10
N LYS A 96 4.06 17.44 4.42
CA LYS A 96 4.68 18.47 3.58
C LYS A 96 4.31 18.19 2.13
N PHE A 97 3.65 19.13 1.49
CA PHE A 97 3.43 19.11 0.05
C PHE A 97 4.74 19.45 -0.66
N LYS A 98 5.16 18.62 -1.62
CA LYS A 98 6.33 18.89 -2.46
C LYS A 98 6.01 20.00 -3.45
N ALA A 99 4.79 20.00 -3.99
CA ALA A 99 4.25 21.12 -4.75
C ALA A 99 3.82 22.26 -3.80
N GLY A 100 4.64 23.31 -3.74
CA GLY A 100 4.35 24.54 -2.99
C GLY A 100 4.91 24.59 -1.57
N SER A 101 4.32 25.45 -0.73
CA SER A 101 4.77 25.71 0.65
C SER A 101 3.78 25.26 1.73
N LYS A 102 2.71 24.55 1.33
CA LYS A 102 1.66 24.06 2.24
C LYS A 102 2.24 23.00 3.17
N ARG A 103 2.02 23.19 4.48
CA ARG A 103 2.42 22.27 5.54
C ARG A 103 1.25 22.07 6.47
N LEU A 104 0.88 20.81 6.71
CA LEU A 104 -0.15 20.46 7.67
C LEU A 104 0.52 19.74 8.84
N PHE A 105 0.26 20.21 10.05
CA PHE A 105 0.89 19.69 11.25
C PHE A 105 -0.11 18.84 12.04
N PHE A 106 0.37 17.71 12.54
CA PHE A 106 -0.41 16.75 13.29
C PHE A 106 0.36 16.31 14.52
N TRP A 107 -0.34 16.05 15.62
CA TRP A 107 0.26 15.56 16.85
C TRP A 107 -0.37 14.24 17.28
N MET A 108 0.45 13.24 17.59
CA MET A 108 -0.01 11.88 17.89
C MET A 108 -0.75 11.84 19.24
N GLN A 109 -1.97 11.30 19.21
CA GLN A 109 -2.87 11.12 20.35
C GLN A 109 -2.99 9.65 20.80
N GLU A 110 -2.29 8.72 20.14
CA GLU A 110 -2.22 7.33 20.62
C GLU A 110 -1.62 7.27 22.03
N PRO A 111 -2.10 6.41 22.93
CA PRO A 111 -1.61 6.37 24.31
C PRO A 111 -0.15 5.90 24.40
N LYS A 112 0.30 5.14 23.40
CA LYS A 112 1.66 4.61 23.29
C LYS A 112 2.35 5.18 22.05
N ASN A 113 3.68 5.17 22.05
CA ASN A 113 4.52 5.66 20.96
C ASN A 113 5.19 4.53 20.15
N ASP A 114 5.00 3.27 20.54
CA ASP A 114 5.65 2.10 19.90
C ASP A 114 5.32 1.96 18.40
N LYS A 115 4.15 2.49 17.99
CA LYS A 115 3.65 2.38 16.62
C LYS A 115 3.80 3.65 15.80
N ASP A 116 4.35 4.73 16.37
CA ASP A 116 4.37 6.02 15.70
C ASP A 116 5.20 5.97 14.40
N ASP A 117 6.35 5.29 14.43
CA ASP A 117 7.20 5.07 13.25
C ASP A 117 6.54 4.15 12.22
N GLU A 118 5.79 3.14 12.67
CA GLU A 118 5.02 2.25 11.78
C GLU A 118 3.92 3.04 11.05
N PHE A 119 3.17 3.90 11.76
CA PHE A 119 2.16 4.76 11.15
C PHE A 119 2.78 5.73 10.16
N CYS A 120 3.89 6.36 10.53
CA CYS A 120 4.62 7.26 9.64
C CYS A 120 5.06 6.56 8.35
N ARG A 121 5.61 5.35 8.47
CA ARG A 121 6.01 4.52 7.33
C ARG A 121 4.81 4.16 6.45
N LYS A 122 3.73 3.64 7.04
CA LYS A 122 2.51 3.25 6.32
C LYS A 122 1.87 4.42 5.59
N VAL A 123 1.82 5.61 6.22
CA VAL A 123 1.33 6.82 5.55
C VAL A 123 2.15 7.11 4.29
N ASN A 124 3.47 7.18 4.39
CA ASN A 124 4.30 7.43 3.21
C ASN A 124 4.17 6.34 2.14
N GLU A 125 4.06 5.08 2.55
CA GLU A 125 3.88 3.94 1.65
C GLU A 125 2.58 4.08 0.84
N TYR A 126 1.45 4.31 1.50
CA TYR A 126 0.17 4.42 0.81
C TYR A 126 0.01 5.72 0.01
N LEU A 127 0.65 6.81 0.44
CA LEU A 127 0.63 8.06 -0.32
C LEU A 127 1.47 7.98 -1.61
N ASN A 128 2.62 7.29 -1.59
CA ASN A 128 3.54 7.25 -2.73
C ASN A 128 3.45 5.97 -3.58
N ASN A 129 2.92 4.88 -3.01
CA ASN A 129 2.78 3.60 -3.69
C ASN A 129 1.37 3.03 -3.44
N PRO A 130 0.32 3.68 -3.98
CA PRO A 130 -1.06 3.25 -3.77
C PRO A 130 -1.28 1.81 -4.26
N PRO A 131 -2.07 0.99 -3.55
CA PRO A 131 -2.39 -0.35 -4.00
C PRO A 131 -3.09 -0.30 -5.37
N MET A 132 -2.67 -1.17 -6.29
CA MET A 132 -3.19 -1.17 -7.65
C MET A 132 -4.69 -1.51 -7.64
N PRO A 133 -5.54 -0.70 -8.30
CA PRO A 133 -6.97 -0.97 -8.36
C PRO A 133 -7.24 -2.30 -9.05
N GLY A 134 -7.87 -3.24 -8.35
CA GLY A 134 -8.18 -4.58 -8.88
C GLY A 134 -7.17 -5.67 -8.52
N ALA A 135 -6.07 -5.36 -7.82
CA ALA A 135 -5.20 -6.39 -7.25
C ALA A 135 -5.72 -6.87 -5.88
N LEU A 136 -6.82 -7.63 -5.90
CA LEU A 136 -7.16 -8.50 -4.77
C LEU A 136 -6.09 -9.59 -4.69
N GLY A 137 -5.08 -9.37 -3.85
CA GLY A 137 -4.15 -10.40 -3.37
C GLY A 137 -2.71 -10.25 -3.83
N SER A 138 -1.95 -9.40 -3.13
CA SER A 138 -0.53 -9.72 -2.84
C SER A 138 -0.07 -8.88 -1.66
N GLY A 139 -0.27 -9.39 -0.45
CA GLY A 139 0.50 -8.94 0.70
C GLY A 139 1.96 -9.33 0.47
N GLY A 140 2.85 -8.34 0.39
CA GLY A 140 4.26 -8.59 0.14
C GLY A 140 5.08 -7.32 0.29
N SER A 141 5.33 -6.94 1.54
CA SER A 141 6.35 -5.96 1.90
C SER A 141 7.73 -6.38 1.38
N GLY A 142 8.51 -5.39 0.94
CA GLY A 142 9.97 -5.49 0.93
C GLY A 142 10.57 -5.79 -0.43
N GLY A 143 11.20 -4.78 -1.01
CA GLY A 143 12.18 -4.99 -2.06
C GLY A 143 13.30 -5.90 -1.56
N HIS A 144 13.52 -7.00 -2.27
CA HIS A 144 14.83 -7.64 -2.39
C HIS A 144 14.82 -8.55 -3.62
N ASP A 145 15.95 -8.52 -4.34
CA ASP A 145 16.40 -9.55 -5.28
C ASP A 145 15.66 -9.76 -6.62
N LEU A 146 16.02 -8.94 -7.60
CA LEU A 146 16.10 -9.35 -9.00
C LEU A 146 17.57 -9.61 -9.44
N SER A 147 18.50 -9.73 -8.49
CA SER A 147 19.94 -9.89 -8.75
C SER A 147 20.47 -11.31 -8.53
N ALA A 148 19.61 -12.32 -8.31
CA ALA A 148 20.04 -13.67 -7.97
C ALA A 148 19.48 -14.79 -8.88
N LEU A 149 19.31 -14.53 -10.19
CA LEU A 149 19.13 -15.62 -11.18
C LEU A 149 20.44 -16.37 -11.51
N GLY A 150 21.36 -16.44 -10.55
CA GLY A 150 22.51 -17.35 -10.54
C GLY A 150 22.29 -18.42 -9.47
N GLY A 151 21.50 -19.45 -9.78
CA GLY A 151 21.19 -20.50 -8.82
C GLY A 151 20.38 -21.64 -9.42
N GLU A 152 21.09 -22.61 -9.99
CA GLU A 152 20.65 -23.98 -10.28
C GLU A 152 19.77 -24.56 -9.15
N GLY A 153 18.45 -24.53 -9.30
CA GLY A 153 17.53 -25.12 -8.33
C GLY A 153 16.04 -24.88 -8.58
N GLY A 154 15.69 -23.82 -9.31
CA GLY A 154 14.28 -23.46 -9.56
C GLY A 154 13.51 -24.38 -10.51
N LEU A 155 14.22 -25.21 -11.30
CA LEU A 155 13.59 -26.12 -12.27
C LEU A 155 13.09 -27.43 -11.63
N GLN A 156 13.71 -27.86 -10.53
CA GLN A 156 13.35 -29.12 -9.86
C GLN A 156 12.00 -29.04 -9.14
N SER A 157 11.59 -27.85 -8.69
CA SER A 157 10.30 -27.60 -8.03
C SER A 157 9.11 -27.57 -9.00
N LEU A 158 9.35 -27.34 -10.30
CA LEU A 158 8.31 -27.36 -11.33
C LEU A 158 7.98 -28.78 -11.82
N LEU A 159 8.91 -29.73 -11.70
CA LEU A 159 8.67 -31.14 -12.03
C LEU A 159 8.06 -31.96 -10.87
N GLY A 160 8.21 -31.49 -9.62
CA GLY A 160 7.77 -32.24 -8.44
C GLY A 160 6.25 -32.28 -8.20
N ASN A 161 5.46 -31.43 -8.88
CA ASN A 161 4.02 -31.29 -8.65
C ASN A 161 3.15 -31.92 -9.76
N MET A 162 3.73 -32.63 -10.74
CA MET A 162 2.93 -33.34 -11.74
C MET A 162 2.61 -34.74 -11.23
N SER A 163 1.34 -35.04 -10.98
CA SER A 163 0.90 -36.35 -10.51
C SER A 163 1.23 -37.45 -11.54
N HIS A 164 1.62 -38.64 -11.08
CA HIS A 164 2.01 -39.80 -11.92
C HIS A 164 0.95 -40.19 -12.98
N ASN A 165 -0.31 -39.78 -12.79
CA ASN A 165 -1.41 -40.09 -13.71
C ASN A 165 -1.49 -39.12 -14.91
N GLN A 166 -0.84 -37.95 -14.88
CA GLN A 166 -0.81 -36.99 -15.99
C GLN A 166 0.45 -37.12 -16.86
N LEU A 167 1.50 -37.77 -16.36
CA LEU A 167 2.72 -38.06 -17.12
C LEU A 167 2.52 -39.15 -18.18
N MET A 168 1.61 -40.10 -17.95
CA MET A 168 1.30 -41.20 -18.89
C MET A 168 0.53 -40.76 -20.14
N GLN A 169 0.01 -39.53 -20.20
CA GLN A 169 -0.65 -38.99 -21.40
C GLN A 169 0.31 -38.19 -22.31
N LEU A 170 1.50 -37.85 -21.83
CA LEU A 170 2.49 -37.08 -22.60
C LEU A 170 3.60 -37.97 -23.20
N ILE A 171 3.78 -39.21 -22.72
CA ILE A 171 4.78 -40.17 -23.20
C ILE A 171 4.09 -41.24 -24.07
N GLY A 172 3.39 -40.79 -25.12
CA GLY A 172 2.83 -41.67 -26.15
C GLY A 172 3.86 -42.01 -27.24
N PRO A 173 3.89 -43.24 -27.78
CA PRO A 173 4.94 -43.72 -28.68
C PRO A 173 4.66 -43.31 -30.13
N THR A 174 5.15 -42.15 -30.52
CA THR A 174 5.32 -41.72 -31.92
C THR A 174 6.54 -40.81 -31.93
N GLY A 175 7.73 -41.17 -32.44
CA GLY A 175 8.02 -41.84 -33.69
C GLY A 175 8.45 -40.80 -34.72
N LEU A 176 9.73 -40.83 -35.12
CA LEU A 176 10.41 -40.04 -36.18
C LEU A 176 10.61 -38.53 -35.88
N GLY A 177 11.73 -37.87 -36.16
CA GLY A 177 12.97 -38.21 -36.88
C GLY A 177 13.68 -36.91 -37.31
N GLY A 178 15.01 -36.96 -37.57
CA GLY A 178 15.80 -35.91 -38.24
C GLY A 178 16.57 -34.98 -37.29
N ILE A 179 17.84 -35.18 -36.90
CA ILE A 179 19.12 -35.14 -37.65
C ILE A 179 19.28 -34.01 -38.69
N GLY A 180 20.33 -33.22 -38.52
CA GLY A 180 20.78 -32.10 -39.37
C GLY A 180 21.10 -30.88 -38.49
N ASP A 181 22.21 -30.87 -37.75
CA ASP A 181 23.57 -30.53 -38.23
C ASP A 181 23.59 -29.28 -39.12
N SER A 182 24.09 -28.15 -38.59
CA SER A 182 24.99 -27.23 -39.29
C SER A 182 25.34 -25.99 -38.44
N CYS A 183 26.60 -25.97 -38.00
CA CYS A 183 27.54 -24.84 -38.08
C CYS A 183 27.34 -23.58 -37.19
N CYS A 184 28.11 -23.56 -36.10
CA CYS A 184 29.10 -22.55 -35.72
C CYS A 184 28.96 -21.09 -36.20
N SER A 185 28.86 -20.21 -35.19
CA SER A 185 29.76 -19.07 -34.89
C SER A 185 30.28 -18.19 -36.03
N ALA A 186 29.99 -16.88 -35.90
CA ALA A 186 30.98 -15.79 -35.78
C ALA A 186 30.56 -14.52 -36.55
N HIS A 187 30.18 -13.48 -35.79
CA HIS A 187 30.48 -12.10 -36.15
C HIS A 187 31.98 -11.87 -35.87
N PRO A 188 32.75 -11.11 -36.69
CA PRO A 188 32.74 -9.64 -36.51
C PRO A 188 33.12 -8.76 -37.74
N ARG A 189 32.75 -7.47 -37.63
CA ARG A 189 33.49 -6.22 -37.98
C ARG A 189 33.99 -5.91 -39.42
N SER A 190 33.44 -4.81 -39.93
CA SER A 190 34.10 -3.52 -40.32
C SER A 190 34.71 -3.31 -41.74
N LEU A 191 34.69 -2.01 -42.12
CA LEU A 191 35.29 -1.29 -43.27
C LEU A 191 34.64 -1.51 -44.65
N THR A 192 34.57 -0.60 -45.63
CA THR A 192 34.86 0.85 -45.81
C THR A 192 34.56 1.17 -47.30
N THR A 193 34.15 2.42 -47.62
CA THR A 193 34.28 3.12 -48.92
C THR A 193 33.61 2.53 -50.17
N LEU A 194 32.61 3.24 -50.72
CA LEU A 194 32.74 4.27 -51.77
C LEU A 194 31.54 5.22 -51.73
#